data_AF-A0A800G509-F1
#
_entry.id   AF-A0A800G509-F1
#
_cell.length_a   1.000
_cell.length_b   1.000
_cell.length_c   1.000
_cell.angle_alpha   90.00
_cell.angle_beta   90.00
_cell.angle_gamma   90.00
#
_symmetry.space_group_name_H-M   'P 1'
#
loop_
_entity.id
_entity.type
_entity.pdbx_description
1 polymer ?
#
loop_
_entity_poly.entity_id
_entity_poly.type
_entity_poly.pdbx_seq_one_letter_code
_entity_poly.pdbx_strand_id
1 'polypeptide(L)'
;MSNHIRSAVLLGFLPLLATPAGADIFWTGATSNDIFDETNWDLTQSTVTVIDPDVTIDDDIYIVNATATVEIPNNGGGQSRFQVGDGFTLTVDNSTVMVLGNDGVGGAPATSVGPIVQLLNGASMTVFFIAHSTDLRVGTGCMAAFLGAAVPINGSTVDLTSNTWLHFVNETVADYIAEHLKRTTVDGAPAVVDVNIGVMTDGSVGSIVSAISNVGTSYCGPANTNSTSSPATISSWGLSEVIANNLTLIATGMPTGELGYFLCSMTAGFVPTPGTSQGNLCLGGKIGRFAKQVQTSDKLGEFSIPVDLSALPVWRNQPALAGQTWNFQAWFKDGKSSNFTDGLAITFR
;
A
#
# COMPACT_ATOMS: atom_id res chain seq x y z
N MET A 1 46.46 18.93 40.76
CA MET A 1 46.28 18.35 39.42
C MET A 1 44.97 17.58 39.41
N SER A 2 43.95 18.21 38.80
CA SER A 2 42.76 17.66 38.12
C SER A 2 41.96 16.52 38.79
N ASN A 3 40.79 16.78 39.40
CA ASN A 3 39.45 16.86 38.79
C ASN A 3 39.12 15.73 37.81
N HIS A 4 38.16 14.86 38.16
CA HIS A 4 36.97 14.63 37.34
C HIS A 4 35.77 14.21 38.21
N ILE A 5 34.79 15.11 38.20
CA ILE A 5 33.46 15.04 38.80
C ILE A 5 32.63 14.02 38.00
N ARG A 6 31.97 13.08 38.68
CA ARG A 6 30.92 12.25 38.07
C ARG A 6 29.62 13.04 38.07
N SER A 7 29.26 13.63 36.94
CA SER A 7 27.94 14.24 36.72
C SER A 7 26.88 13.15 36.69
N ALA A 8 25.98 13.18 37.68
CA ALA A 8 24.70 12.48 37.60
C ALA A 8 23.78 13.27 36.66
N VAL A 9 23.50 12.74 35.48
CA VAL A 9 22.46 13.27 34.59
C VAL A 9 21.13 12.77 35.13
N LEU A 10 20.42 13.64 35.85
CA LEU A 10 19.02 13.48 36.20
C LEU A 10 18.21 13.67 34.90
N LEU A 11 17.85 12.58 34.23
CA LEU A 11 16.88 12.64 33.12
C LEU A 11 15.52 13.04 33.72
N GLY A 12 15.18 14.31 33.56
CA GLY A 12 13.83 14.80 33.83
C GLY A 12 12.86 14.11 32.87
N PHE A 13 11.87 13.42 33.43
CA PHE A 13 10.67 13.04 32.70
C PHE A 13 9.97 14.32 32.24
N LEU A 14 10.08 14.67 30.97
CA LEU A 14 9.09 15.55 30.35
C LEU A 14 7.75 14.80 30.38
N PRO A 15 6.68 15.37 30.96
CA PRO A 15 5.36 14.79 30.77
C PRO A 15 5.05 14.85 29.28
N LEU A 16 4.69 13.70 28.72
CA LEU A 16 4.00 13.63 27.43
C LEU A 16 2.76 14.51 27.57
N LEU A 17 2.76 15.68 26.94
CA LEU A 17 1.55 16.47 26.80
C LEU A 17 0.59 15.60 26.02
N ALA A 18 -0.43 15.06 26.71
CA ALA A 18 -1.58 14.50 26.05
C ALA A 18 -2.10 15.58 25.09
N THR A 19 -2.19 15.23 23.81
CA THR A 19 -2.99 16.00 22.86
C THR A 19 -4.38 16.18 23.50
N PRO A 20 -4.99 17.36 23.45
CA PRO A 20 -6.37 17.49 23.90
C PRO A 20 -7.17 16.44 23.13
N ALA A 21 -7.89 15.59 23.85
CA ALA A 21 -8.88 14.71 23.25
C ALA A 21 -9.78 15.61 22.40
N GLY A 22 -9.69 15.49 21.08
CA GLY A 22 -10.72 16.02 20.21
C GLY A 22 -12.04 15.47 20.71
N ALA A 23 -13.08 16.27 20.59
CA ALA A 23 -14.38 15.66 20.58
C ALA A 23 -14.41 14.64 19.42
N ASP A 24 -15.13 13.54 19.61
CA ASP A 24 -15.27 12.52 18.57
C ASP A 24 -16.77 12.23 18.45
N ILE A 25 -17.24 11.94 17.23
CA ILE A 25 -18.59 11.44 16.99
C ILE A 25 -18.54 9.96 16.60
N PHE A 26 -19.42 9.15 17.20
CA PHE A 26 -19.42 7.70 16.97
C PHE A 26 -20.74 7.22 16.38
N TRP A 27 -20.67 6.42 15.32
CA TRP A 27 -21.82 5.73 14.77
C TRP A 27 -22.29 4.64 15.73
N THR A 28 -23.57 4.69 16.09
CA THR A 28 -24.26 3.70 16.92
C THR A 28 -25.24 2.86 16.10
N GLY A 29 -25.78 3.40 15.00
CA GLY A 29 -26.79 2.73 14.18
C GLY A 29 -28.05 2.33 14.95
N ALA A 30 -28.42 3.13 15.96
CA ALA A 30 -29.45 2.77 16.94
C ALA A 30 -30.89 2.76 16.36
N THR A 31 -31.15 3.55 15.32
CA THR A 31 -32.52 3.80 14.82
C THR A 31 -32.70 3.44 13.35
N SER A 32 -31.69 3.69 12.52
CA SER A 32 -31.74 3.46 11.07
C SER A 32 -30.34 3.24 10.48
N ASN A 33 -30.27 3.01 9.17
CA ASN A 33 -29.00 2.96 8.44
C ASN A 33 -28.60 4.34 7.89
N ASP A 34 -29.45 5.36 8.01
CA ASP A 34 -29.25 6.67 7.41
C ASP A 34 -28.14 7.44 8.13
N ILE A 35 -27.07 7.78 7.40
CA ILE A 35 -25.93 8.52 7.92
C ILE A 35 -26.30 9.92 8.43
N PHE A 36 -27.39 10.51 7.93
CA PHE A 36 -27.86 11.86 8.29
C PHE A 36 -28.91 11.85 9.41
N ASP A 37 -29.29 10.68 9.93
CA ASP A 37 -30.16 10.60 11.10
C ASP A 37 -29.30 10.77 12.37
N GLU A 38 -29.34 11.94 13.01
CA GLU A 38 -28.53 12.23 14.21
C GLU A 38 -28.79 11.26 15.37
N THR A 39 -29.94 10.58 15.37
CA THR A 39 -30.24 9.59 16.41
C THR A 39 -29.40 8.32 16.29
N ASN A 40 -28.68 8.14 15.18
CA ASN A 40 -27.67 7.10 15.01
C ASN A 40 -26.28 7.49 15.51
N TRP A 41 -26.07 8.69 16.03
CA TRP A 41 -24.75 9.17 16.45
C TRP A 41 -24.66 9.42 17.96
N ASP A 42 -23.57 8.97 18.58
CA ASP A 42 -23.16 9.46 19.89
C ASP A 42 -22.39 10.77 19.70
N LEU A 43 -23.06 11.87 20.04
CA LEU A 43 -22.55 13.23 19.99
C LEU A 43 -22.20 13.77 21.38
N THR A 44 -22.18 12.92 22.43
CA THR A 44 -22.07 13.38 23.82
C THR A 44 -20.75 14.08 24.15
N GLN A 45 -19.70 13.80 23.38
CA GLN A 45 -18.41 14.48 23.47
C GLN A 45 -18.25 15.60 22.45
N SER A 46 -19.21 15.80 21.53
CA SER A 46 -19.11 16.71 20.38
C SER A 46 -19.91 17.99 20.51
N THR A 47 -19.44 19.02 19.80
CA THR A 47 -20.20 20.25 19.55
C THR A 47 -21.05 20.19 18.29
N VAL A 48 -20.91 19.15 17.48
CA VAL A 48 -21.75 18.89 16.31
C VAL A 48 -23.18 18.63 16.76
N THR A 49 -24.14 19.31 16.13
CA THR A 49 -25.57 19.20 16.48
C THR A 49 -26.47 18.94 15.28
N VAL A 50 -25.91 18.99 14.07
CA VAL A 50 -26.60 18.79 12.80
C VAL A 50 -25.67 17.95 11.94
N ILE A 51 -26.19 16.85 11.39
CA ILE A 51 -25.48 16.00 10.44
C ILE A 51 -26.35 15.90 9.20
N ASP A 52 -26.07 16.79 8.25
CA ASP A 52 -26.87 16.95 7.03
C ASP A 52 -25.97 16.95 5.78
N PRO A 53 -26.55 16.71 4.60
CA PRO A 53 -25.83 16.80 3.33
C PRO A 53 -25.19 18.18 3.14
N ASP A 54 -23.91 18.21 2.73
CA ASP A 54 -23.11 19.43 2.54
C ASP A 54 -22.95 20.35 3.77
N VAL A 55 -23.33 19.88 4.97
CA VAL A 55 -23.06 20.56 6.23
C VAL A 55 -21.75 20.04 6.81
N THR A 56 -20.78 20.93 7.04
CA THR A 56 -19.45 20.55 7.54
C THR A 56 -19.55 20.00 8.95
N ILE A 57 -19.02 18.79 9.14
CA ILE A 57 -18.76 18.19 10.44
C ILE A 57 -17.32 18.53 10.85
N ASP A 58 -17.16 19.46 11.77
CA ASP A 58 -15.86 19.86 12.33
C ASP A 58 -15.49 18.99 13.54
N ASP A 59 -15.44 17.67 13.32
CA ASP A 59 -15.03 16.69 14.34
C ASP A 59 -14.52 15.39 13.70
N ASP A 60 -13.76 14.60 14.47
CA ASP A 60 -13.36 13.26 14.04
C ASP A 60 -14.56 12.29 14.14
N ILE A 61 -14.77 11.50 13.08
CA ILE A 61 -15.95 10.66 12.85
C ILE A 61 -15.54 9.20 12.85
N TYR A 62 -16.24 8.36 13.61
CA TYR A 62 -15.92 6.94 13.76
C TYR A 62 -17.12 6.06 13.44
N ILE A 63 -16.99 5.26 12.38
CA ILE A 63 -17.91 4.18 12.04
C ILE A 63 -17.17 2.86 12.29
N VAL A 64 -17.38 2.27 13.47
CA VAL A 64 -16.57 1.15 13.97
C VAL A 64 -17.47 -0.02 14.33
N ASN A 65 -17.21 -1.20 13.76
CA ASN A 65 -17.99 -2.42 13.98
C ASN A 65 -19.51 -2.24 13.76
N ALA A 66 -19.92 -1.42 12.79
CA ALA A 66 -21.32 -1.26 12.46
C ALA A 66 -21.92 -2.61 12.05
N THR A 67 -23.03 -3.00 12.70
CA THR A 67 -23.66 -4.30 12.45
C THR A 67 -24.50 -4.35 11.18
N ALA A 68 -24.80 -3.18 10.61
CA ALA A 68 -25.51 -2.99 9.35
C ALA A 68 -24.72 -2.02 8.46
N THR A 69 -25.04 -2.02 7.17
CA THR A 69 -24.51 -1.04 6.22
C THR A 69 -24.95 0.35 6.64
N VAL A 70 -24.00 1.28 6.76
CA VAL A 70 -24.28 2.71 6.89
C VAL A 70 -24.56 3.26 5.49
N GLU A 71 -25.70 3.90 5.33
CA GLU A 71 -26.23 4.33 4.05
C GLU A 71 -26.12 5.85 3.91
N ILE A 72 -25.53 6.31 2.82
CA ILE A 72 -25.65 7.71 2.38
C ILE A 72 -26.90 7.74 1.47
N PRO A 73 -28.06 8.19 1.97
CA PRO A 73 -29.30 8.17 1.21
C PRO A 73 -29.22 9.10 0.01
N ASN A 74 -30.02 8.81 -1.01
CA ASN A 74 -30.22 9.72 -2.12
C ASN A 74 -31.27 10.76 -1.73
N ASN A 75 -30.86 12.03 -1.61
CA ASN A 75 -31.76 13.10 -1.20
C ASN A 75 -32.66 13.64 -2.33
N GLY A 76 -32.63 13.02 -3.52
CA GLY A 76 -33.47 13.39 -4.66
C GLY A 76 -33.13 14.76 -5.27
N GLY A 77 -32.02 15.37 -4.83
CA GLY A 77 -31.49 16.63 -5.32
C GLY A 77 -30.35 16.47 -6.33
N GLY A 78 -29.51 17.50 -6.45
CA GLY A 78 -28.21 17.37 -7.11
C GLY A 78 -27.23 16.53 -6.29
N GLN A 79 -25.99 16.44 -6.74
CA GLN A 79 -24.94 15.74 -6.00
C GLN A 79 -24.56 16.52 -4.73
N SER A 80 -24.61 15.85 -3.60
CA SER A 80 -24.19 16.32 -2.29
C SER A 80 -23.09 15.43 -1.71
N ARG A 81 -22.56 15.79 -0.55
CA ARG A 81 -21.57 14.96 0.15
C ARG A 81 -21.85 14.85 1.64
N PHE A 82 -21.46 13.71 2.22
CA PHE A 82 -21.16 13.64 3.65
C PHE A 82 -19.89 14.45 3.88
N GLN A 83 -20.04 15.63 4.48
CA GLN A 83 -19.01 16.68 4.46
C GLN A 83 -18.24 16.73 5.78
N VAL A 84 -16.92 16.53 5.69
CA VAL A 84 -16.03 16.51 6.84
C VAL A 84 -15.10 17.73 6.78
N GLY A 85 -14.87 18.36 7.93
CA GLY A 85 -14.06 19.57 8.07
C GLY A 85 -12.57 19.35 7.80
N ASP A 86 -11.87 20.45 7.59
CA ASP A 86 -10.44 20.45 7.28
C ASP A 86 -9.62 19.90 8.44
N GLY A 87 -8.75 18.91 8.16
CA GLY A 87 -7.88 18.31 9.17
C GLY A 87 -8.57 17.30 10.09
N PHE A 88 -9.88 17.06 9.92
CA PHE A 88 -10.62 16.00 10.60
C PHE A 88 -10.64 14.71 9.77
N THR A 89 -10.97 13.61 10.44
CA THR A 89 -10.91 12.26 9.89
C THR A 89 -12.28 11.58 9.93
N LEU A 90 -12.68 10.97 8.81
CA LEU A 90 -13.68 9.91 8.80
C LEU A 90 -12.99 8.55 8.86
N THR A 91 -13.14 7.84 9.97
CA THR A 91 -12.63 6.48 10.16
C THR A 91 -13.76 5.47 9.97
N VAL A 92 -13.60 4.58 9.00
CA VAL A 92 -14.46 3.40 8.80
C VAL A 92 -13.64 2.16 9.14
N ASP A 93 -14.01 1.47 10.21
CA ASP A 93 -13.28 0.31 10.74
C ASP A 93 -14.22 -0.89 10.85
N ASN A 94 -13.87 -1.99 10.17
CA ASN A 94 -14.65 -3.23 10.16
C ASN A 94 -16.15 -2.99 9.93
N SER A 95 -16.45 -2.08 8.99
CA SER A 95 -17.80 -1.57 8.72
C SER A 95 -17.99 -1.34 7.22
N THR A 96 -19.24 -1.27 6.79
CA THR A 96 -19.59 -1.00 5.39
C THR A 96 -20.35 0.32 5.28
N VAL A 97 -19.87 1.23 4.43
CA VAL A 97 -20.55 2.46 4.04
C VAL A 97 -20.95 2.36 2.56
N MET A 98 -22.20 2.68 2.22
CA MET A 98 -22.70 2.60 0.85
C MET A 98 -23.61 3.77 0.50
N VAL A 99 -23.37 4.40 -0.65
CA VAL A 99 -24.29 5.38 -1.23
C VAL A 99 -25.46 4.69 -1.92
N LEU A 100 -26.66 5.25 -1.79
CA LEU A 100 -27.88 4.79 -2.46
C LEU A 100 -28.21 5.58 -3.74
N GLY A 101 -27.35 6.53 -4.11
CA GLY A 101 -27.56 7.48 -5.19
C GLY A 101 -26.25 7.97 -5.79
N ASN A 102 -26.19 9.26 -6.09
CA ASN A 102 -25.08 9.91 -6.79
C ASN A 102 -24.23 10.84 -5.90
N ASP A 103 -24.31 10.64 -4.58
CA ASP A 103 -23.64 11.44 -3.57
C ASP A 103 -22.25 10.88 -3.21
N GLY A 104 -21.45 11.74 -2.57
CA GLY A 104 -20.07 11.45 -2.25
C GLY A 104 -19.70 11.67 -0.80
N VAL A 105 -18.40 11.62 -0.54
CA VAL A 105 -17.77 12.04 0.72
C VAL A 105 -16.75 13.12 0.38
N GLY A 106 -16.58 14.12 1.24
CA GLY A 106 -15.38 14.96 1.13
C GLY A 106 -15.41 16.27 1.89
N GLY A 107 -14.45 17.13 1.58
CA GLY A 107 -14.30 18.42 2.23
C GLY A 107 -15.33 19.46 1.80
N ALA A 108 -15.37 20.57 2.54
CA ALA A 108 -16.14 21.75 2.12
C ALA A 108 -15.57 22.35 0.82
N PRO A 109 -16.41 22.96 -0.04
CA PRO A 109 -15.93 23.65 -1.23
C PRO A 109 -14.82 24.67 -0.92
N ALA A 110 -13.80 24.75 -1.79
CA ALA A 110 -12.65 25.66 -1.68
C ALA A 110 -11.72 25.43 -0.47
N THR A 111 -11.80 24.28 0.19
CA THR A 111 -10.77 23.84 1.15
C THR A 111 -9.38 23.69 0.51
N SER A 112 -8.33 23.98 1.27
CA SER A 112 -6.94 23.75 0.88
C SER A 112 -6.31 22.50 1.51
N VAL A 113 -6.93 21.91 2.54
CA VAL A 113 -6.41 20.74 3.27
C VAL A 113 -7.32 19.53 3.07
N GLY A 114 -8.63 19.72 3.23
CA GLY A 114 -9.65 18.68 3.18
C GLY A 114 -9.57 17.67 4.34
N PRO A 115 -10.48 16.69 4.36
CA PRO A 115 -10.51 15.65 5.37
C PRO A 115 -9.65 14.44 4.96
N ILE A 116 -9.32 13.61 5.96
CA ILE A 116 -8.80 12.26 5.73
C ILE A 116 -9.95 11.27 5.84
N VAL A 117 -10.10 10.35 4.89
CA VAL A 117 -11.02 9.21 5.01
C VAL A 117 -10.18 7.94 5.15
N GLN A 118 -10.35 7.17 6.22
CA GLN A 118 -9.53 5.98 6.49
C GLN A 118 -10.41 4.73 6.52
N LEU A 119 -10.04 3.71 5.74
CA LEU A 119 -10.68 2.39 5.76
C LEU A 119 -9.75 1.39 6.45
N LEU A 120 -10.22 0.75 7.52
CA LEU A 120 -9.43 -0.12 8.38
C LEU A 120 -10.10 -1.50 8.58
N ASN A 121 -9.26 -2.52 8.84
CA ASN A 121 -9.65 -3.87 9.25
C ASN A 121 -10.77 -4.52 8.42
N GLY A 122 -10.67 -4.45 7.10
CA GLY A 122 -11.65 -5.07 6.19
C GLY A 122 -12.88 -4.20 5.90
N ALA A 123 -12.85 -2.92 6.27
CA ALA A 123 -13.89 -1.97 5.91
C ALA A 123 -14.08 -1.85 4.39
N SER A 124 -15.30 -1.50 3.99
CA SER A 124 -15.66 -1.25 2.60
C SER A 124 -16.43 0.07 2.47
N MET A 125 -16.04 0.93 1.55
CA MET A 125 -16.77 2.16 1.25
C MET A 125 -17.16 2.23 -0.23
N THR A 126 -18.44 2.39 -0.53
CA THR A 126 -18.95 2.61 -1.89
C THR A 126 -19.61 3.98 -1.96
N VAL A 127 -19.06 4.88 -2.78
CA VAL A 127 -19.54 6.26 -2.95
C VAL A 127 -19.62 6.62 -4.43
N PHE A 128 -20.34 7.67 -4.79
CA PHE A 128 -20.32 8.12 -6.19
C PHE A 128 -19.02 8.85 -6.52
N PHE A 129 -18.52 9.66 -5.58
CA PHE A 129 -17.26 10.38 -5.70
C PHE A 129 -16.64 10.68 -4.33
N ILE A 130 -15.34 10.98 -4.33
CA ILE A 130 -14.70 11.79 -3.28
C ILE A 130 -14.29 13.15 -3.85
N ALA A 131 -14.43 14.21 -3.05
CA ALA A 131 -14.22 15.57 -3.52
C ALA A 131 -13.44 16.47 -2.55
N HIS A 132 -12.91 17.57 -3.08
CA HIS A 132 -12.45 18.72 -2.30
C HIS A 132 -11.34 18.38 -1.29
N SER A 133 -10.15 18.08 -1.84
CA SER A 133 -8.92 17.81 -1.09
C SER A 133 -9.02 16.61 -0.14
N THR A 134 -9.95 15.68 -0.38
CA THR A 134 -10.08 14.48 0.43
C THR A 134 -8.88 13.55 0.20
N ASP A 135 -8.26 13.10 1.28
CA ASP A 135 -7.23 12.07 1.28
C ASP A 135 -7.84 10.73 1.72
N LEU A 136 -8.16 9.86 0.76
CA LEU A 136 -8.68 8.52 1.06
C LEU A 136 -7.53 7.53 1.27
N ARG A 137 -7.45 6.94 2.46
CA ARG A 137 -6.47 5.91 2.83
C ARG A 137 -7.15 4.56 2.94
N VAL A 138 -6.76 3.63 2.08
CA VAL A 138 -7.30 2.27 2.06
C VAL A 138 -6.31 1.33 2.75
N GLY A 139 -6.66 0.89 3.96
CA GLY A 139 -5.86 -0.03 4.75
C GLY A 139 -5.96 -1.48 4.26
N THR A 140 -5.00 -2.31 4.65
CA THR A 140 -4.87 -3.70 4.16
C THR A 140 -6.17 -4.49 4.36
N GLY A 141 -6.61 -5.18 3.31
CA GLY A 141 -7.86 -5.94 3.30
C GLY A 141 -9.12 -5.11 3.08
N CYS A 142 -9.02 -3.78 2.98
CA CYS A 142 -10.16 -2.89 2.74
C CYS A 142 -10.40 -2.67 1.25
N MET A 143 -11.59 -2.16 0.92
CA MET A 143 -11.97 -1.80 -0.44
C MET A 143 -12.67 -0.44 -0.50
N ALA A 144 -12.43 0.30 -1.57
CA ALA A 144 -13.25 1.45 -1.93
C ALA A 144 -13.81 1.29 -3.34
N ALA A 145 -15.05 1.72 -3.55
CA ALA A 145 -15.69 1.69 -4.85
C ALA A 145 -16.28 3.07 -5.21
N PHE A 146 -16.12 3.45 -6.47
CA PHE A 146 -16.59 4.69 -7.05
C PHE A 146 -17.63 4.40 -8.12
N LEU A 147 -18.86 4.89 -7.91
CA LEU A 147 -19.97 4.70 -8.84
C LEU A 147 -20.03 5.77 -9.94
N GLY A 148 -19.43 6.93 -9.72
CA GLY A 148 -19.42 8.04 -10.67
C GLY A 148 -18.57 7.78 -11.91
N ALA A 149 -18.88 8.52 -12.97
CA ALA A 149 -18.10 8.57 -14.21
C ALA A 149 -17.33 9.91 -14.33
N ALA A 150 -16.44 9.99 -15.31
CA ALA A 150 -15.49 11.06 -15.59
C ALA A 150 -14.45 11.34 -14.50
N VAL A 151 -14.83 11.85 -13.32
CA VAL A 151 -13.83 12.22 -12.30
C VAL A 151 -14.31 11.92 -10.88
N PRO A 152 -14.55 10.64 -10.51
CA PRO A 152 -14.95 10.27 -9.16
C PRO A 152 -13.92 10.63 -8.08
N ILE A 153 -12.62 10.70 -8.39
CA ILE A 153 -11.61 11.27 -7.49
C ILE A 153 -11.39 12.75 -7.88
N ASN A 154 -12.24 13.63 -7.37
CA ASN A 154 -12.30 15.03 -7.77
C ASN A 154 -11.48 15.94 -6.85
N GLY A 155 -10.35 16.44 -7.35
CA GLY A 155 -9.45 17.30 -6.55
C GLY A 155 -8.99 16.63 -5.25
N SER A 156 -8.91 15.31 -5.25
CA SER A 156 -8.69 14.43 -4.09
C SER A 156 -7.60 13.41 -4.42
N THR A 157 -7.13 12.67 -3.43
CA THR A 157 -6.10 11.63 -3.57
C THR A 157 -6.55 10.32 -2.93
N VAL A 158 -5.92 9.23 -3.36
CA VAL A 158 -6.10 7.91 -2.75
C VAL A 158 -4.72 7.32 -2.47
N ASP A 159 -4.48 6.91 -1.24
CA ASP A 159 -3.31 6.12 -0.85
C ASP A 159 -3.73 4.69 -0.51
N LEU A 160 -3.08 3.73 -1.15
CA LEU A 160 -3.33 2.32 -0.97
C LEU A 160 -2.23 1.69 -0.14
N THR A 161 -2.59 0.69 0.66
CA THR A 161 -1.63 -0.24 1.25
C THR A 161 -1.69 -1.58 0.55
N SER A 162 -0.77 -2.50 0.85
CA SER A 162 -0.80 -3.88 0.33
C SER A 162 -2.17 -4.56 0.47
N ASN A 163 -2.56 -5.37 -0.52
CA ASN A 163 -3.79 -6.18 -0.47
C ASN A 163 -5.05 -5.32 -0.28
N THR A 164 -5.19 -4.30 -1.12
CA THR A 164 -6.35 -3.40 -1.18
C THR A 164 -6.91 -3.34 -2.58
N TRP A 165 -8.15 -2.86 -2.69
CA TRP A 165 -8.86 -2.75 -3.96
C TRP A 165 -9.56 -1.40 -4.11
N LEU A 166 -9.44 -0.81 -5.30
CA LEU A 166 -10.35 0.21 -5.79
C LEU A 166 -11.19 -0.35 -6.93
N HIS A 167 -12.49 -0.13 -6.91
CA HIS A 167 -13.37 -0.44 -8.03
C HIS A 167 -13.95 0.84 -8.60
N PHE A 168 -13.67 1.13 -9.85
CA PHE A 168 -14.35 2.19 -10.59
C PHE A 168 -15.41 1.54 -11.47
N VAL A 169 -16.69 1.71 -11.11
CA VAL A 169 -17.79 0.99 -11.77
C VAL A 169 -18.06 1.51 -13.18
N ASN A 170 -17.83 2.81 -13.41
CA ASN A 170 -18.10 3.49 -14.67
C ASN A 170 -16.85 4.17 -15.26
N GLU A 171 -15.65 3.69 -14.93
CA GLU A 171 -14.39 4.11 -15.56
C GLU A 171 -13.67 2.91 -16.15
N THR A 172 -13.38 2.93 -17.44
CA THR A 172 -12.59 1.88 -18.06
C THR A 172 -11.14 1.94 -17.55
N VAL A 173 -10.35 0.90 -17.84
CA VAL A 173 -8.90 0.89 -17.54
C VAL A 173 -8.21 2.13 -18.15
N ALA A 174 -8.62 2.53 -19.36
CA ALA A 174 -8.05 3.69 -20.03
C ALA A 174 -8.40 5.00 -19.32
N ASP A 175 -9.65 5.13 -18.86
CA ASP A 175 -10.12 6.31 -18.13
C ASP A 175 -9.41 6.43 -16.77
N TYR A 176 -9.31 5.33 -16.01
CA TYR A 176 -8.52 5.29 -14.77
C TYR A 176 -7.08 5.74 -14.99
N ILE A 177 -6.40 5.23 -16.02
CA ILE A 177 -5.00 5.60 -16.30
C ILE A 177 -4.88 7.09 -16.65
N ALA A 178 -5.80 7.60 -17.49
CA ALA A 178 -5.76 8.99 -17.95
C ALA A 178 -6.07 10.00 -16.82
N GLU A 179 -7.00 9.66 -15.94
CA GLU A 179 -7.58 10.60 -15.00
C GLU A 179 -7.11 10.36 -13.58
N HIS A 180 -7.00 9.12 -13.13
CA HIS A 180 -6.88 8.77 -11.71
C HIS A 180 -5.52 8.23 -11.27
N LEU A 181 -4.72 7.69 -12.19
CA LEU A 181 -3.38 7.16 -11.86
C LEU A 181 -2.51 8.19 -11.12
N LYS A 182 -2.49 9.45 -11.60
CA LYS A 182 -1.75 10.56 -11.00
C LYS A 182 -2.23 10.99 -9.60
N ARG A 183 -3.39 10.49 -9.17
CA ARG A 183 -4.03 10.76 -7.87
C ARG A 183 -3.90 9.57 -6.91
N THR A 184 -3.30 8.48 -7.36
CA THR A 184 -3.15 7.24 -6.61
C THR A 184 -1.71 7.10 -6.14
N THR A 185 -1.52 6.71 -4.89
CA THR A 185 -0.24 6.29 -4.31
C THR A 185 -0.37 4.91 -3.67
N VAL A 186 0.78 4.27 -3.44
CA VAL A 186 0.90 3.02 -2.67
C VAL A 186 1.95 3.24 -1.61
N ASP A 187 1.57 3.17 -0.33
CA ASP A 187 2.41 3.48 0.82
C ASP A 187 3.14 4.84 0.66
N GLY A 188 2.42 5.84 0.13
CA GLY A 188 2.94 7.19 -0.17
C GLY A 188 3.81 7.32 -1.43
N ALA A 189 4.15 6.23 -2.11
CA ALA A 189 4.86 6.27 -3.40
C ALA A 189 3.87 6.44 -4.56
N PRO A 190 4.19 7.23 -5.62
CA PRO A 190 3.32 7.35 -6.79
C PRO A 190 2.93 5.99 -7.38
N ALA A 191 1.65 5.83 -7.73
CA ALA A 191 1.19 4.61 -8.38
C ALA A 191 1.75 4.50 -9.81
N VAL A 192 2.22 3.31 -10.15
CA VAL A 192 2.75 2.92 -11.45
C VAL A 192 2.18 1.55 -11.79
N VAL A 193 1.50 1.48 -12.93
CA VAL A 193 0.87 0.25 -13.44
C VAL A 193 1.91 -0.83 -13.68
N ASP A 194 1.58 -2.06 -13.29
CA ASP A 194 2.43 -3.26 -13.35
C ASP A 194 3.71 -3.18 -12.50
N VAL A 195 3.81 -2.16 -11.64
CA VAL A 195 4.90 -1.93 -10.71
C VAL A 195 4.37 -2.10 -9.28
N ASN A 196 3.60 -1.13 -8.78
CA ASN A 196 3.02 -1.18 -7.44
C ASN A 196 1.48 -1.24 -7.44
N ILE A 197 0.85 -1.16 -8.61
CA ILE A 197 -0.57 -1.45 -8.79
C ILE A 197 -0.81 -2.34 -10.02
N GLY A 198 -1.83 -3.18 -9.94
CA GLY A 198 -2.43 -3.84 -11.09
C GLY A 198 -3.73 -3.14 -11.46
N VAL A 199 -4.02 -3.00 -12.75
CA VAL A 199 -5.28 -2.44 -13.24
C VAL A 199 -5.89 -3.40 -14.25
N MET A 200 -7.13 -3.82 -14.00
CA MET A 200 -7.84 -4.78 -14.86
C MET A 200 -9.26 -4.31 -15.14
N THR A 201 -9.86 -4.81 -16.22
CA THR A 201 -11.30 -4.62 -16.48
C THR A 201 -12.12 -5.37 -15.43
N ASP A 202 -13.26 -4.80 -15.04
CA ASP A 202 -14.26 -5.49 -14.22
C ASP A 202 -15.19 -6.42 -15.03
N GLY A 203 -14.94 -6.56 -16.34
CA GLY A 203 -15.77 -7.32 -17.27
C GLY A 203 -16.92 -6.52 -17.89
N SER A 204 -17.03 -5.23 -17.58
CA SER A 204 -18.05 -4.32 -18.05
C SER A 204 -17.41 -3.00 -18.49
N VAL A 205 -18.01 -1.84 -18.18
CA VAL A 205 -17.44 -0.50 -18.44
C VAL A 205 -16.48 -0.02 -17.34
N GLY A 206 -16.21 -0.83 -16.32
CA GLY A 206 -15.42 -0.45 -15.16
C GLY A 206 -14.01 -1.03 -15.13
N SER A 207 -13.28 -0.69 -14.07
CA SER A 207 -11.93 -1.13 -13.80
C SER A 207 -11.70 -1.41 -12.31
N ILE A 208 -10.85 -2.39 -12.04
CA ILE A 208 -10.40 -2.77 -10.71
C ILE A 208 -8.91 -2.45 -10.62
N VAL A 209 -8.54 -1.68 -9.59
CA VAL A 209 -7.16 -1.40 -9.22
C VAL A 209 -6.84 -2.17 -7.96
N SER A 210 -5.70 -2.85 -7.91
CA SER A 210 -5.23 -3.50 -6.70
C SER A 210 -3.80 -3.10 -6.41
N ALA A 211 -3.53 -2.74 -5.16
CA ALA A 211 -2.17 -2.50 -4.71
C ALA A 211 -1.38 -3.81 -4.66
N ILE A 212 -0.31 -3.84 -5.43
CA ILE A 212 0.63 -4.95 -5.48
C ILE A 212 1.69 -4.68 -4.40
N SER A 213 1.82 -5.61 -3.46
CA SER A 213 2.67 -5.41 -2.28
C SER A 213 4.12 -5.79 -2.51
N ASN A 214 5.03 -5.22 -1.70
CA ASN A 214 6.33 -5.84 -1.52
C ASN A 214 6.16 -7.22 -0.88
N VAL A 215 6.63 -8.28 -1.56
CA VAL A 215 6.50 -9.64 -1.04
C VAL A 215 7.82 -10.11 -0.44
N GLY A 216 7.76 -10.65 0.78
CA GLY A 216 8.89 -11.28 1.44
C GLY A 216 9.59 -10.41 2.48
N THR A 217 10.65 -10.98 3.05
CA THR A 217 11.43 -10.39 4.13
C THR A 217 12.91 -10.45 3.75
N SER A 218 13.57 -9.29 3.75
CA SER A 218 15.01 -9.22 3.53
C SER A 218 15.78 -9.91 4.65
N TYR A 219 16.87 -10.59 4.30
CA TYR A 219 17.77 -11.25 5.23
C TYR A 219 19.20 -11.24 4.67
N CYS A 220 20.19 -11.62 5.48
CA CYS A 220 21.60 -11.63 5.05
C CYS A 220 22.12 -10.25 4.61
N GLY A 221 21.50 -9.19 5.12
CA GLY A 221 21.86 -7.79 4.87
C GLY A 221 22.65 -7.16 6.03
N PRO A 222 23.34 -6.04 5.79
CA PRO A 222 23.55 -5.44 4.46
C PRO A 222 24.50 -6.31 3.61
N ALA A 223 24.32 -6.24 2.29
CA ALA A 223 25.22 -6.90 1.34
C ALA A 223 26.64 -6.31 1.41
N ASN A 224 27.61 -6.98 0.80
CA ASN A 224 28.93 -6.39 0.62
C ASN A 224 28.85 -5.18 -0.31
N THR A 225 29.62 -4.14 0.02
CA THR A 225 29.77 -2.96 -0.84
C THR A 225 30.29 -3.33 -2.22
N ASN A 226 29.73 -2.75 -3.28
CA ASN A 226 30.18 -2.94 -4.66
C ASN A 226 30.99 -1.72 -5.15
N SER A 227 31.43 -1.70 -6.42
CA SER A 227 32.24 -0.59 -6.96
C SER A 227 31.58 0.80 -6.95
N THR A 228 30.27 0.89 -6.73
CA THR A 228 29.56 2.17 -6.48
C THR A 228 29.76 2.70 -5.05
N SER A 229 30.51 1.98 -4.21
CA SER A 229 30.71 2.27 -2.78
C SER A 229 29.44 2.15 -1.92
N SER A 230 28.39 1.52 -2.44
CA SER A 230 27.18 1.14 -1.68
C SER A 230 26.84 -0.35 -1.87
N PRO A 231 26.14 -0.99 -0.91
CA PRO A 231 25.61 -2.33 -1.11
C PRO A 231 24.41 -2.31 -2.07
N ALA A 232 24.29 -3.35 -2.90
CA ALA A 232 23.08 -3.57 -3.70
C ALA A 232 22.01 -4.28 -2.85
N THR A 233 20.74 -4.07 -3.17
CA THR A 233 19.61 -4.66 -2.45
C THR A 233 18.65 -5.42 -3.36
N ILE A 234 17.97 -6.44 -2.83
CA ILE A 234 16.87 -7.14 -3.51
C ILE A 234 15.53 -6.83 -2.84
N SER A 235 14.51 -6.61 -3.66
CA SER A 235 13.11 -6.53 -3.26
C SER A 235 12.24 -7.33 -4.24
N SER A 236 10.94 -7.40 -3.98
CA SER A 236 9.99 -7.96 -4.93
C SER A 236 8.67 -7.25 -4.86
N TRP A 237 7.93 -7.24 -5.97
CA TRP A 237 6.53 -6.84 -6.02
C TRP A 237 5.68 -8.01 -6.49
N GLY A 238 4.49 -8.16 -5.93
CA GLY A 238 3.58 -9.20 -6.38
C GLY A 238 2.58 -9.62 -5.31
N LEU A 239 2.17 -10.87 -5.45
CA LEU A 239 1.34 -11.62 -4.52
C LEU A 239 2.11 -12.83 -4.01
N SER A 240 1.83 -13.24 -2.77
CA SER A 240 2.38 -14.47 -2.20
C SER A 240 1.53 -15.70 -2.55
N GLU A 241 0.38 -15.50 -3.17
CA GLU A 241 -0.51 -16.53 -3.69
C GLU A 241 0.11 -17.23 -4.91
N VAL A 242 0.43 -18.51 -4.78
CA VAL A 242 1.03 -19.28 -5.89
C VAL A 242 0.14 -19.26 -7.14
N ILE A 243 -1.18 -19.34 -6.94
CA ILE A 243 -2.15 -19.39 -8.05
C ILE A 243 -2.23 -18.09 -8.84
N ALA A 244 -1.89 -16.95 -8.23
CA ALA A 244 -1.87 -15.67 -8.92
C ALA A 244 -0.71 -15.59 -9.93
N ASN A 245 0.36 -16.37 -9.71
CA ASN A 245 1.58 -16.38 -10.53
C ASN A 245 2.09 -14.97 -10.88
N ASN A 246 2.01 -14.05 -9.91
CA ASN A 246 2.31 -12.64 -10.07
C ASN A 246 3.38 -12.24 -9.06
N LEU A 247 4.65 -12.43 -9.45
CA LEU A 247 5.82 -12.03 -8.68
C LEU A 247 6.85 -11.42 -9.62
N THR A 248 7.39 -10.27 -9.24
CA THR A 248 8.49 -9.57 -9.91
C THR A 248 9.61 -9.37 -8.90
N LEU A 249 10.82 -9.83 -9.21
CA LEU A 249 12.02 -9.58 -8.40
C LEU A 249 12.75 -8.36 -8.94
N ILE A 250 13.29 -7.54 -8.04
CA ILE A 250 13.98 -6.30 -8.38
C ILE A 250 15.29 -6.25 -7.62
N ALA A 251 16.35 -5.84 -8.30
CA ALA A 251 17.66 -5.60 -7.71
C ALA A 251 18.06 -4.15 -7.98
N THR A 252 18.52 -3.43 -6.96
CA THR A 252 18.87 -2.01 -7.02
C THR A 252 20.26 -1.75 -6.43
N GLY A 253 20.85 -0.61 -6.75
CA GLY A 253 22.14 -0.18 -6.19
C GLY A 253 23.35 -0.90 -6.79
N MET A 254 23.23 -1.43 -8.01
CA MET A 254 24.32 -2.06 -8.76
C MET A 254 25.07 -1.03 -9.63
N PRO A 255 26.31 -1.30 -10.06
CA PRO A 255 26.95 -0.48 -11.09
C PRO A 255 26.09 -0.48 -12.36
N THR A 256 25.98 0.67 -13.04
CA THR A 256 25.10 0.84 -14.20
C THR A 256 25.67 0.15 -15.45
N GLY A 257 24.80 -0.41 -16.30
CA GLY A 257 25.21 -1.09 -17.53
C GLY A 257 25.88 -2.47 -17.32
N GLU A 258 25.81 -3.03 -16.11
CA GLU A 258 26.41 -4.33 -15.78
C GLU A 258 25.39 -5.47 -15.88
N LEU A 259 25.87 -6.66 -16.24
CA LEU A 259 25.04 -7.86 -16.37
C LEU A 259 24.70 -8.46 -15.01
N GLY A 260 23.49 -8.97 -14.85
CA GLY A 260 23.06 -9.70 -13.67
C GLY A 260 21.90 -10.65 -13.91
N TYR A 261 21.64 -11.50 -12.93
CA TYR A 261 20.47 -12.39 -12.91
C TYR A 261 20.14 -12.79 -11.47
N PHE A 262 18.89 -13.20 -11.27
CA PHE A 262 18.44 -13.69 -9.97
C PHE A 262 18.78 -15.17 -9.76
N LEU A 263 18.87 -15.53 -8.48
CA LEU A 263 19.02 -16.88 -7.95
C LEU A 263 17.81 -17.21 -7.09
N CYS A 264 17.50 -18.50 -6.94
CA CYS A 264 16.48 -18.97 -6.01
C CYS A 264 16.91 -20.25 -5.28
N SER A 265 16.42 -20.46 -4.07
CA SER A 265 16.57 -21.73 -3.33
C SER A 265 15.54 -21.85 -2.21
N MET A 266 15.09 -23.06 -1.91
CA MET A 266 14.29 -23.34 -0.70
C MET A 266 15.14 -23.31 0.59
N THR A 267 16.46 -23.22 0.49
CA THR A 267 17.37 -23.24 1.63
C THR A 267 18.13 -21.92 1.69
N ALA A 268 17.92 -21.16 2.75
CA ALA A 268 18.81 -20.05 3.10
C ALA A 268 20.19 -20.60 3.46
N GLY A 269 21.24 -19.87 3.13
CA GLY A 269 22.62 -20.27 3.38
C GLY A 269 23.52 -19.07 3.58
N PHE A 270 24.80 -19.32 3.80
CA PHE A 270 25.81 -18.28 3.84
C PHE A 270 27.14 -18.86 3.37
N VAL A 271 27.58 -18.43 2.19
CA VAL A 271 28.89 -18.77 1.64
C VAL A 271 29.62 -17.46 1.38
N PRO A 272 30.66 -17.13 2.18
CA PRO A 272 31.38 -15.89 1.99
C PRO A 272 32.19 -15.92 0.70
N THR A 273 32.12 -14.85 -0.09
CA THR A 273 32.95 -14.62 -1.29
C THR A 273 33.12 -15.85 -2.19
N PRO A 274 32.04 -16.47 -2.71
CA PRO A 274 32.15 -17.73 -3.43
C PRO A 274 32.83 -17.53 -4.79
N GLY A 275 33.79 -18.42 -5.10
CA GLY A 275 34.53 -18.39 -6.35
C GLY A 275 35.38 -17.13 -6.46
N THR A 276 35.04 -16.23 -7.39
CA THR A 276 35.73 -14.96 -7.62
C THR A 276 34.90 -13.74 -7.21
N SER A 277 33.76 -13.95 -6.54
CA SER A 277 32.88 -12.86 -6.11
C SER A 277 33.41 -12.14 -4.86
N GLN A 278 33.17 -10.84 -4.80
CA GLN A 278 33.40 -9.99 -3.62
C GLN A 278 32.20 -10.00 -2.64
N GLY A 279 31.05 -10.53 -3.04
CA GLY A 279 29.84 -10.61 -2.24
C GLY A 279 29.63 -11.96 -1.57
N ASN A 280 28.72 -12.01 -0.59
CA ASN A 280 28.30 -13.24 0.07
C ASN A 280 27.08 -13.87 -0.60
N LEU A 281 27.13 -15.18 -0.85
CA LEU A 281 25.98 -15.94 -1.34
C LEU A 281 25.12 -16.37 -0.15
N CYS A 282 23.89 -15.88 -0.12
CA CYS A 282 22.95 -16.08 0.99
C CYS A 282 22.00 -17.27 0.78
N LEU A 283 22.29 -18.10 -0.21
CA LEU A 283 21.50 -19.28 -0.58
C LEU A 283 22.32 -20.55 -0.35
N GLY A 284 21.64 -21.62 0.05
CA GLY A 284 22.21 -22.94 0.26
C GLY A 284 21.46 -24.00 -0.54
N GLY A 285 21.83 -25.27 -0.33
CA GLY A 285 21.13 -26.41 -0.93
C GLY A 285 21.16 -26.42 -2.46
N LYS A 286 20.01 -26.70 -3.10
CA LYS A 286 19.86 -26.73 -4.55
C LYS A 286 19.51 -25.34 -5.08
N ILE A 287 20.53 -24.59 -5.49
CA ILE A 287 20.37 -23.22 -6.00
C ILE A 287 19.99 -23.24 -7.48
N GLY A 288 18.86 -22.63 -7.79
CA GLY A 288 18.39 -22.33 -9.14
C GLY A 288 18.91 -21.00 -9.66
N ARG A 289 18.93 -20.84 -10.98
CA ARG A 289 19.41 -19.62 -11.64
C ARG A 289 18.43 -19.21 -12.72
N PHE A 290 18.01 -17.96 -12.70
CA PHE A 290 17.22 -17.35 -13.79
C PHE A 290 18.12 -16.99 -14.98
N ALA A 291 18.97 -17.92 -15.43
CA ALA A 291 20.01 -17.70 -16.44
C ALA A 291 19.47 -17.45 -17.86
N LYS A 292 18.17 -17.66 -18.08
CA LYS A 292 17.47 -17.28 -19.33
C LYS A 292 16.92 -15.84 -19.28
N GLN A 293 16.91 -15.22 -18.11
CA GLN A 293 16.43 -13.86 -17.86
C GLN A 293 17.59 -13.00 -17.34
N VAL A 294 18.76 -13.13 -17.98
CA VAL A 294 19.90 -12.22 -17.71
C VAL A 294 19.49 -10.82 -18.15
N GLN A 295 19.70 -9.86 -17.26
CA GLN A 295 19.40 -8.45 -17.48
C GLN A 295 20.67 -7.62 -17.44
N THR A 296 20.56 -6.38 -17.90
CA THR A 296 21.58 -5.35 -17.74
C THR A 296 21.00 -4.26 -16.85
N SER A 297 21.73 -3.82 -15.83
CA SER A 297 21.30 -2.72 -14.97
C SER A 297 21.15 -1.42 -15.77
N ASP A 298 20.10 -0.68 -15.46
CA ASP A 298 19.78 0.57 -16.12
C ASP A 298 20.65 1.74 -15.61
N LYS A 299 20.24 2.98 -15.93
CA LYS A 299 20.96 4.19 -15.49
C LYS A 299 20.85 4.47 -14.00
N LEU A 300 19.91 3.85 -13.30
CA LEU A 300 19.72 3.93 -11.85
C LEU A 300 20.41 2.75 -11.13
N GLY A 301 21.00 1.81 -11.87
CA GLY A 301 21.63 0.63 -11.30
C GLY A 301 20.62 -0.44 -10.90
N GLU A 302 19.50 -0.50 -11.63
CA GLU A 302 18.38 -1.40 -11.36
C GLU A 302 18.14 -2.39 -12.51
N PHE A 303 17.70 -3.61 -12.19
CA PHE A 303 16.96 -4.44 -13.14
C PHE A 303 15.90 -5.28 -12.41
N SER A 304 14.90 -5.73 -13.17
CA SER A 304 13.83 -6.59 -12.65
C SER A 304 13.50 -7.75 -13.60
N ILE A 305 12.89 -8.81 -13.06
CA ILE A 305 12.32 -9.90 -13.85
C ILE A 305 10.97 -10.33 -13.27
N PRO A 306 9.98 -10.67 -14.12
CA PRO A 306 8.84 -11.47 -13.67
C PRO A 306 9.31 -12.90 -13.38
N VAL A 307 8.73 -13.53 -12.36
CA VAL A 307 9.02 -14.90 -11.93
C VAL A 307 7.81 -15.79 -12.19
N ASP A 308 8.01 -16.82 -13.01
CA ASP A 308 7.02 -17.89 -13.16
C ASP A 308 7.14 -18.87 -11.97
N LEU A 309 6.24 -18.71 -11.00
CA LEU A 309 6.12 -19.54 -9.81
C LEU A 309 5.76 -20.99 -10.14
N SER A 310 5.24 -21.28 -11.34
CA SER A 310 4.96 -22.66 -11.78
C SER A 310 6.22 -23.41 -12.24
N ALA A 311 7.33 -22.71 -12.47
CA ALA A 311 8.51 -23.26 -13.12
C ALA A 311 9.85 -22.66 -12.62
N LEU A 312 10.05 -22.58 -11.30
CA LEU A 312 11.29 -22.05 -10.72
C LEU A 312 12.52 -22.85 -11.18
N PRO A 313 13.59 -22.18 -11.67
CA PRO A 313 14.65 -22.81 -12.46
C PRO A 313 15.75 -23.47 -11.61
N VAL A 314 15.38 -24.43 -10.76
CA VAL A 314 16.33 -25.34 -10.09
C VAL A 314 16.70 -26.52 -11.02
N TRP A 315 17.56 -27.46 -10.59
CA TRP A 315 18.05 -28.61 -11.40
C TRP A 315 16.96 -29.38 -12.17
N ARG A 316 15.71 -29.31 -11.70
CA ARG A 316 14.50 -29.52 -12.50
C ARG A 316 13.52 -28.42 -12.16
N ASN A 317 12.91 -27.78 -13.16
CA ASN A 317 11.91 -26.74 -12.91
C ASN A 317 10.86 -27.28 -11.93
N GLN A 318 10.61 -26.52 -10.86
CA GLN A 318 9.70 -26.91 -9.80
C GLN A 318 8.73 -25.77 -9.52
N PRO A 319 7.43 -26.05 -9.35
CA PRO A 319 6.51 -25.03 -8.86
C PRO A 319 6.81 -24.67 -7.40
N ALA A 320 6.63 -23.39 -7.05
CA ALA A 320 6.39 -23.02 -5.67
C ALA A 320 5.05 -23.61 -5.22
N LEU A 321 4.96 -24.03 -3.95
CA LEU A 321 3.72 -24.54 -3.37
C LEU A 321 3.34 -23.69 -2.16
N ALA A 322 2.03 -23.60 -1.88
CA ALA A 322 1.51 -22.97 -0.68
C ALA A 322 2.17 -23.55 0.59
N GLY A 323 2.53 -22.68 1.52
CA GLY A 323 3.27 -23.00 2.74
C GLY A 323 4.79 -23.15 2.56
N GLN A 324 5.33 -23.11 1.33
CA GLN A 324 6.78 -23.13 1.12
C GLN A 324 7.39 -21.75 1.22
N THR A 325 8.59 -21.69 1.78
CA THR A 325 9.45 -20.51 1.70
C THR A 325 10.52 -20.71 0.62
N TRP A 326 10.61 -19.74 -0.29
CA TRP A 326 11.70 -19.63 -1.25
C TRP A 326 12.52 -18.38 -0.96
N ASN A 327 13.82 -18.52 -1.15
CA ASN A 327 14.80 -17.47 -0.94
C ASN A 327 15.37 -17.04 -2.29
N PHE A 328 15.55 -15.75 -2.47
CA PHE A 328 16.02 -15.13 -3.69
C PHE A 328 17.23 -14.23 -3.39
N GLN A 329 18.12 -14.09 -4.36
CA GLN A 329 19.26 -13.17 -4.29
C GLN A 329 19.67 -12.82 -5.73
N ALA A 330 20.12 -11.60 -5.99
CA ALA A 330 20.68 -11.26 -7.29
C ALA A 330 22.20 -11.42 -7.29
N TRP A 331 22.72 -11.99 -8.36
CA TRP A 331 24.13 -11.94 -8.73
C TRP A 331 24.30 -10.89 -9.84
N PHE A 332 25.35 -10.08 -9.76
CA PHE A 332 25.67 -9.12 -10.79
C PHE A 332 27.18 -8.97 -10.98
N LYS A 333 27.56 -8.52 -12.17
CA LYS A 333 28.94 -8.21 -12.50
C LYS A 333 29.35 -6.89 -11.85
N ASP A 334 30.57 -6.86 -11.34
CA ASP A 334 31.13 -5.71 -10.63
C ASP A 334 32.58 -5.52 -11.07
N GLY A 335 32.78 -4.78 -12.16
CA GLY A 335 34.07 -4.59 -12.81
C GLY A 335 34.69 -5.90 -13.32
N LYS A 336 35.84 -6.29 -12.75
CA LYS A 336 36.56 -7.53 -13.10
C LYS A 336 36.10 -8.75 -12.29
N SER A 337 35.14 -8.57 -11.38
CA SER A 337 34.63 -9.57 -10.46
C SER A 337 33.10 -9.55 -10.51
N SER A 338 32.44 -10.02 -9.46
CA SER A 338 31.00 -10.02 -9.29
C SER A 338 30.64 -9.81 -7.83
N ASN A 339 29.40 -9.46 -7.58
CA ASN A 339 28.89 -9.21 -6.25
C ASN A 339 27.43 -9.71 -6.14
N PHE A 340 26.86 -9.65 -4.95
CA PHE A 340 25.51 -10.09 -4.65
C PHE A 340 24.73 -9.01 -3.90
N THR A 341 23.41 -9.03 -4.03
CA THR A 341 22.51 -8.29 -3.12
C THR A 341 22.44 -9.00 -1.75
N ASP A 342 21.66 -8.45 -0.81
CA ASP A 342 21.14 -9.22 0.32
C ASP A 342 20.19 -10.34 -0.19
N GLY A 343 19.63 -11.14 0.73
CA GLY A 343 18.67 -12.18 0.41
C GLY A 343 17.23 -11.73 0.65
N LEU A 344 16.28 -12.26 -0.10
CA LEU A 344 14.85 -12.06 0.10
C LEU A 344 14.16 -13.40 0.34
N ALA A 345 13.48 -13.57 1.47
CA ALA A 345 12.71 -14.77 1.79
C ALA A 345 11.22 -14.52 1.59
N ILE A 346 10.57 -15.30 0.72
CA ILE A 346 9.14 -15.23 0.45
C ILE A 346 8.49 -16.54 0.88
N THR A 347 7.50 -16.45 1.76
CA THR A 347 6.62 -17.59 2.09
C THR A 347 5.36 -17.48 1.24
N PHE A 348 5.11 -18.47 0.39
CA PHE A 348 3.96 -18.50 -0.49
C PHE A 348 2.74 -19.11 0.20
N ARG A 349 1.55 -18.68 -0.21
CA ARG A 349 0.23 -19.15 0.24
C ARG A 349 -0.61 -19.67 -0.91
#